data_AF-A0AAV2R597-F1
#
_entry.id   AF-A0AAV2R597-F1
#
_cell.length_a   1.000
_cell.length_b   1.000
_cell.length_c   1.000
_cell.angle_alpha   90.00
_cell.angle_beta   90.00
_cell.angle_gamma   90.00
#
_symmetry.space_group_name_H-M   'P 1'
#
loop_
_entity.id
_entity.type
_entity.pdbx_description
1 polymer ?
#
loop_
_entity_poly.entity_id
_entity_poly.type
_entity_poly.pdbx_seq_one_letter_code
_entity_poly.pdbx_strand_id
1 'polypeptide(L)'
;HGDLTYLTDLIHLDMSNNVLKGICKHCLENLSELKVLDLSSNDISAIPQGSFDSNVALQHLRVDGNKLSNIYGLFASLPNLLWLNVSDNRITYFDYTFIPLQLKYLDLHENRIQDLDNYFNIEIELQTLDVSHNQLESLGPSSVPNSIELLFVNSNNITRIAPGTFSSKTNIHMVTLFDNLLSKIELNSINLPLIPENKDLPEFYIGDNPIFCDCHMEWMHRVHQISDLRQHPRVMDLDKVTCTLPYPSSEENRLPFLETEPSQFLCPYTSRCFALCVCCAFIGCDCEMACPDGCSCYHDNTWAINIVDCSENSTSIV
;
A
#
# COMPACT_ATOMS: atom_id res chain seq x y z
N HIS A 1 17.52 17.88 34.64
CA HIS A 1 16.50 18.20 35.66
C HIS A 1 16.13 19.67 35.50
N GLY A 2 15.12 19.94 34.67
CA GLY A 2 14.37 21.20 34.68
C GLY A 2 12.92 20.81 34.93
N ASP A 3 12.31 21.38 35.97
CA ASP A 3 10.87 21.24 36.18
C ASP A 3 10.19 22.21 35.23
N LEU A 4 9.24 21.75 34.41
CA LEU A 4 8.50 22.60 33.46
C LEU A 4 7.10 22.93 33.99
N THR A 5 6.70 22.36 35.13
CA THR A 5 5.31 22.41 35.62
C THR A 5 4.83 23.82 36.02
N TYR A 6 5.73 24.80 36.10
CA TYR A 6 5.40 26.20 36.38
C TYR A 6 5.15 27.04 35.11
N LEU A 7 5.40 26.51 33.91
CA LEU A 7 5.25 27.22 32.64
C LEU A 7 3.82 27.07 32.08
N THR A 8 2.79 27.41 32.86
CA THR A 8 1.38 27.12 32.53
C THR A 8 0.89 27.77 31.24
N ASP A 9 1.47 28.90 30.85
CA ASP A 9 1.09 29.64 29.64
C ASP A 9 1.88 29.21 28.39
N LEU A 10 2.66 28.12 28.48
CA LEU A 10 3.51 27.65 27.39
C LEU A 10 2.67 27.04 26.26
N ILE A 11 2.76 27.64 25.08
CA ILE A 11 2.01 27.22 23.88
C ILE A 11 2.85 26.30 22.99
N HIS A 12 4.16 26.50 22.95
CA HIS A 12 5.10 25.75 22.12
C HIS A 12 6.30 25.35 22.96
N LEU A 13 6.57 24.04 23.00
CA LEU A 13 7.76 23.46 23.62
C LEU A 13 8.54 22.66 22.58
N ASP A 14 9.75 23.11 22.27
CA ASP A 14 10.71 22.38 21.45
C ASP A 14 11.83 21.84 22.33
N MET A 15 11.93 20.51 22.37
CA MET A 15 12.95 19.73 23.07
C MET A 15 13.66 18.78 22.09
N SER A 16 13.54 19.04 20.79
CA SER A 16 14.13 18.22 19.73
C SER A 16 15.66 18.25 19.76
N ASN A 17 16.31 17.28 19.11
CA ASN A 17 17.78 17.28 18.92
C ASN A 17 18.56 17.31 20.24
N ASN A 18 18.08 16.55 21.21
CA ASN A 18 18.71 16.41 22.53
C ASN A 18 19.07 14.93 22.78
N VAL A 19 19.43 14.61 24.03
CA VAL A 19 19.77 13.25 24.48
C VAL A 19 18.76 12.72 25.49
N LEU A 20 17.48 13.11 25.34
CA LEU A 20 16.40 12.66 26.21
C LEU A 20 16.19 11.17 26.02
N LYS A 21 16.22 10.41 27.11
CA LYS A 21 15.98 8.95 27.09
C LYS A 21 14.52 8.57 27.32
N GLY A 22 13.70 9.54 27.69
CA GLY A 22 12.30 9.39 28.05
C GLY A 22 11.74 10.66 28.63
N ILE A 23 10.41 10.68 28.78
CA ILE A 23 9.68 11.71 29.52
C ILE A 23 9.07 11.08 30.76
N CYS A 24 8.97 11.82 31.88
CA CYS A 24 8.28 11.30 33.05
C CYS A 24 6.78 11.59 32.95
N LYS A 25 5.95 10.74 33.56
CA LYS A 25 4.49 10.77 33.41
C LYS A 25 3.84 12.14 33.68
N HIS A 26 4.42 12.92 34.60
CA HIS A 26 3.84 14.17 35.08
C HIS A 26 4.64 15.42 34.67
N CYS A 27 5.67 15.31 33.82
CA CYS A 27 6.49 16.49 33.47
C CYS A 27 5.76 17.57 32.65
N LEU A 28 4.68 17.19 31.96
CA LEU A 28 3.91 18.09 31.10
C LEU A 28 2.50 18.37 31.66
N GLU A 29 2.17 17.86 32.86
CA GLU A 29 0.80 17.82 33.39
C GLU A 29 0.16 19.21 33.51
N ASN A 30 0.93 20.24 33.86
CA ASN A 30 0.42 21.61 34.03
C ASN A 30 0.47 22.46 32.74
N LEU A 31 0.94 21.90 31.63
CA LEU A 31 1.06 22.62 30.35
C LEU A 31 -0.24 22.49 29.54
N SER A 32 -1.36 22.93 30.13
CA SER A 32 -2.69 22.76 29.52
C SER A 32 -2.90 23.58 28.25
N GLU A 33 -2.16 24.69 28.09
CA GLU A 33 -2.20 25.57 26.90
C GLU A 33 -1.26 25.12 25.78
N LEU A 34 -0.51 24.03 25.98
CA LEU A 34 0.48 23.53 25.02
C LEU A 34 -0.21 23.03 23.75
N LYS A 35 0.12 23.66 22.62
CA LYS A 35 -0.43 23.33 21.29
C LYS A 35 0.57 22.57 20.42
N VAL A 36 1.86 22.86 20.59
CA VAL A 36 2.94 22.26 19.80
C VAL A 36 3.99 21.70 20.75
N LEU A 37 4.27 20.40 20.59
CA LEU A 37 5.32 19.72 21.32
C LEU A 37 6.23 18.98 20.34
N ASP A 38 7.51 19.35 20.35
CA ASP A 38 8.55 18.67 19.57
C ASP A 38 9.53 17.95 20.50
N LEU A 39 9.51 16.61 20.45
CA LEU A 39 10.41 15.70 21.14
C LEU A 39 11.29 14.91 20.14
N SER A 40 11.33 15.35 18.88
CA SER A 40 12.00 14.61 17.80
C SER A 40 13.51 14.51 17.97
N SER A 41 14.16 13.57 17.28
CA SER A 41 15.61 13.42 17.24
C SER A 41 16.23 13.35 18.64
N ASN A 42 15.77 12.39 19.44
CA ASN A 42 16.23 12.12 20.81
C ASN A 42 16.52 10.61 20.98
N ASP A 43 16.77 10.17 22.22
CA ASP A 43 17.00 8.77 22.57
C ASP A 43 15.79 8.14 23.29
N ILE A 44 14.58 8.64 23.07
CA ILE A 44 13.38 8.24 23.83
C ILE A 44 13.01 6.81 23.48
N SER A 45 13.21 5.89 24.43
CA SER A 45 12.84 4.48 24.24
C SER A 45 11.45 4.13 24.78
N ALA A 46 10.91 4.96 25.68
CA ALA A 46 9.59 4.76 26.26
C ALA A 46 8.99 6.08 26.73
N ILE A 47 7.67 6.19 26.58
CA ILE A 47 6.86 7.25 27.16
C ILE A 47 5.81 6.55 28.05
N PRO A 48 5.67 6.92 29.33
CA PRO A 48 4.63 6.36 30.18
C PRO A 48 3.23 6.62 29.62
N GLN A 49 2.34 5.64 29.72
CA GLN A 49 0.94 5.81 29.34
C GLN A 49 0.29 6.99 30.09
N GLY A 50 -0.46 7.80 29.36
CA GLY A 50 -1.13 8.99 29.89
C GLY A 50 -0.20 10.18 30.15
N SER A 51 1.04 10.18 29.66
CA SER A 51 1.96 11.33 29.81
C SER A 51 1.46 12.62 29.16
N PHE A 52 0.48 12.52 28.24
CA PHE A 52 -0.09 13.65 27.52
C PHE A 52 -1.55 13.93 27.86
N ASP A 53 -2.17 13.18 28.80
CA ASP A 53 -3.62 13.24 29.06
C ASP A 53 -4.12 14.64 29.47
N SER A 54 -3.27 15.42 30.15
CA SER A 54 -3.59 16.78 30.58
C SER A 54 -3.37 17.84 29.50
N ASN A 55 -2.66 17.51 28.41
CA ASN A 55 -2.29 18.44 27.35
C ASN A 55 -3.38 18.51 26.27
N VAL A 56 -4.62 18.77 26.69
CA VAL A 56 -5.81 18.71 25.84
C VAL A 56 -5.80 19.72 24.68
N ALA A 57 -4.99 20.77 24.76
CA ALA A 57 -4.83 21.77 23.71
C ALA A 57 -3.84 21.36 22.61
N LEU A 58 -3.14 20.21 22.73
CA LEU A 58 -2.17 19.77 21.73
C LEU A 58 -2.82 19.59 20.37
N GLN A 59 -2.19 20.19 19.36
CA GLN A 59 -2.60 20.15 17.95
C GLN A 59 -1.53 19.48 17.08
N HIS A 60 -0.27 19.67 17.42
CA HIS A 60 0.89 19.12 16.72
C HIS A 60 1.84 18.44 17.70
N LEU A 61 2.15 17.17 17.44
CA LEU A 61 3.06 16.39 18.26
C LEU A 61 4.09 15.67 17.38
N ARG A 62 5.37 15.91 17.68
CA ARG A 62 6.51 15.23 17.05
C ARG A 62 7.25 14.41 18.07
N VAL A 63 7.40 13.12 17.78
CA VAL A 63 8.26 12.18 18.52
C VAL A 63 9.11 11.35 17.54
N ASP A 64 9.28 11.83 16.32
CA ASP A 64 10.07 11.19 15.27
C ASP A 64 11.58 11.12 15.60
N GLY A 65 12.32 10.20 14.97
CA GLY A 65 13.77 10.06 15.21
C GLY A 65 14.08 9.66 16.65
N ASN A 66 13.38 8.66 17.17
CA ASN A 66 13.52 8.17 18.54
C ASN A 66 13.65 6.64 18.56
N LYS A 67 13.41 6.00 19.70
CA LYS A 67 13.58 4.54 19.90
C LYS A 67 12.30 3.88 20.40
N LEU A 68 11.14 4.49 20.16
CA LEU A 68 9.84 3.98 20.60
C LEU A 68 9.53 2.68 19.86
N SER A 69 9.17 1.65 20.63
CA SER A 69 8.68 0.37 20.07
C SER A 69 7.18 0.17 20.24
N ASN A 70 6.52 1.02 21.03
CA ASN A 70 5.10 0.94 21.34
C ASN A 70 4.54 2.36 21.58
N ILE A 71 3.38 2.64 21.01
CA ILE A 71 2.66 3.91 21.16
C ILE A 71 1.25 3.75 21.77
N TYR A 72 0.91 2.55 22.24
CA TYR A 72 -0.36 2.24 22.88
C TYR A 72 -0.66 3.17 24.06
N GLY A 73 -1.85 3.77 24.04
CA GLY A 73 -2.34 4.63 25.12
C GLY A 73 -1.58 5.94 25.28
N LEU A 74 -0.79 6.36 24.28
CA LEU A 74 -0.08 7.64 24.32
C LEU A 74 -0.93 8.80 23.79
N PHE A 75 -1.62 8.59 22.66
CA PHE A 75 -2.19 9.71 21.89
C PHE A 75 -3.71 9.68 21.79
N ALA A 76 -4.35 8.53 21.98
CA ALA A 76 -5.78 8.33 21.78
C ALA A 76 -6.69 9.29 22.57
N SER A 77 -6.22 9.79 23.72
CA SER A 77 -6.94 10.70 24.62
C SER A 77 -6.84 12.18 24.23
N LEU A 78 -6.07 12.55 23.19
CA LEU A 78 -5.82 13.94 22.80
C LEU A 78 -6.92 14.45 21.86
N PRO A 79 -7.89 15.27 22.34
CA PRO A 79 -9.12 15.58 21.60
C PRO A 79 -8.94 16.63 20.49
N ASN A 80 -7.81 17.34 20.48
CA ASN A 80 -7.53 18.40 19.51
C ASN A 80 -6.30 18.11 18.64
N LEU A 81 -5.69 16.93 18.78
CA LEU A 81 -4.50 16.58 18.01
C LEU A 81 -4.90 16.34 16.56
N LEU A 82 -4.28 17.09 15.65
CA LEU A 82 -4.56 17.05 14.20
C LEU A 82 -3.40 16.49 13.40
N TRP A 83 -2.18 16.61 13.93
CA TRP A 83 -0.95 16.23 13.25
C TRP A 83 -0.05 15.48 14.22
N LEU A 84 0.32 14.25 13.86
CA LEU A 84 1.18 13.38 14.66
C LEU A 84 2.29 12.80 13.78
N ASN A 85 3.53 12.95 14.23
CA ASN A 85 4.67 12.29 13.60
C ASN A 85 5.41 11.41 14.61
N VAL A 86 5.43 10.12 14.31
CA VAL A 86 6.06 9.03 15.06
C VAL A 86 7.01 8.22 14.14
N SER A 87 7.43 8.82 13.02
CA SER A 87 8.37 8.23 12.06
C SER A 87 9.77 7.99 12.65
N ASP A 88 10.60 7.24 11.94
CA ASP A 88 11.98 6.92 12.34
C ASP A 88 12.06 6.45 13.81
N ASN A 89 11.31 5.40 14.09
CA ASN A 89 11.22 4.76 15.39
C ASN A 89 11.38 3.24 15.22
N ARG A 90 10.88 2.44 16.16
CA ARG A 90 10.99 0.97 16.16
C ARG A 90 9.63 0.33 16.39
N ILE A 91 8.56 1.00 15.98
CA ILE A 91 7.18 0.55 16.20
C ILE A 91 6.96 -0.70 15.36
N THR A 92 6.58 -1.80 15.99
CA THR A 92 6.31 -3.08 15.32
C THR A 92 4.83 -3.39 15.18
N TYR A 93 3.99 -2.75 16.02
CA TYR A 93 2.55 -2.99 16.08
C TYR A 93 1.81 -1.66 16.06
N PHE A 94 0.80 -1.56 15.20
CA PHE A 94 -0.06 -0.38 15.06
C PHE A 94 -1.51 -0.82 14.92
N ASP A 95 -2.38 -0.18 15.69
CA ASP A 95 -3.82 -0.23 15.52
C ASP A 95 -4.37 1.19 15.58
N TYR A 96 -5.37 1.51 14.76
CA TYR A 96 -5.95 2.85 14.70
C TYR A 96 -6.54 3.34 16.04
N THR A 97 -6.81 2.47 17.01
CA THR A 97 -7.21 2.87 18.37
C THR A 97 -6.12 3.61 19.13
N PHE A 98 -4.87 3.60 18.65
CA PHE A 98 -3.74 4.25 19.34
C PHE A 98 -3.69 5.76 19.09
N ILE A 99 -4.42 6.24 18.08
CA ILE A 99 -4.46 7.63 17.65
C ILE A 99 -5.85 8.25 17.90
N PRO A 100 -5.95 9.59 17.99
CA PRO A 100 -7.23 10.27 18.07
C PRO A 100 -8.06 10.10 16.79
N LEU A 101 -9.39 10.02 16.92
CA LEU A 101 -10.31 9.83 15.79
C LEU A 101 -10.34 11.02 14.82
N GLN A 102 -10.09 12.24 15.32
CA GLN A 102 -10.08 13.47 14.51
C GLN A 102 -8.71 13.79 13.87
N LEU A 103 -7.70 12.93 14.04
CA LEU A 103 -6.36 13.14 13.49
C LEU A 103 -6.42 13.26 11.96
N LYS A 104 -5.78 14.29 11.39
CA LYS A 104 -5.79 14.57 9.94
C LYS A 104 -4.53 14.10 9.23
N TYR A 105 -3.39 14.19 9.91
CA TYR A 105 -2.10 13.79 9.38
C TYR A 105 -1.40 12.85 10.34
N LEU A 106 -0.99 11.69 9.82
CA LEU A 106 -0.22 10.70 10.54
C LEU A 106 0.99 10.29 9.71
N ASP A 107 2.16 10.44 10.32
CA ASP A 107 3.42 9.98 9.76
C ASP A 107 4.02 8.88 10.66
N LEU A 108 4.12 7.69 10.09
CA LEU A 108 4.66 6.45 10.65
C LEU A 108 5.82 5.91 9.80
N HIS A 109 6.38 6.68 8.86
CA HIS A 109 7.43 6.18 7.97
C HIS A 109 8.67 5.71 8.73
N GLU A 110 9.49 4.84 8.14
CA GLU A 110 10.73 4.33 8.76
C GLU A 110 10.48 3.70 10.14
N ASN A 111 9.54 2.75 10.18
CA ASN A 111 9.25 1.92 11.35
C ASN A 111 9.35 0.42 10.96
N ARG A 112 8.75 -0.47 11.74
CA ARG A 112 8.77 -1.93 11.51
C ARG A 112 7.37 -2.52 11.56
N ILE A 113 6.37 -1.74 11.13
CA ILE A 113 4.96 -2.09 11.20
C ILE A 113 4.67 -3.14 10.11
N GLN A 114 4.01 -4.23 10.49
CA GLN A 114 3.67 -5.34 9.60
C GLN A 114 2.24 -5.26 9.07
N ASP A 115 1.34 -4.64 9.83
CA ASP A 115 -0.07 -4.50 9.48
C ASP A 115 -0.63 -3.16 9.98
N LEU A 116 -1.62 -2.63 9.26
CA LEU A 116 -2.43 -1.50 9.69
C LEU A 116 -3.76 -2.02 10.25
N ASP A 117 -3.75 -2.34 11.55
CA ASP A 117 -4.93 -2.93 12.19
C ASP A 117 -6.02 -1.90 12.47
N ASN A 118 -7.26 -2.36 12.32
CA ASN A 118 -8.46 -1.66 12.75
C ASN A 118 -9.39 -2.64 13.48
N TYR A 119 -8.94 -3.17 14.62
CA TYR A 119 -9.62 -4.29 15.29
C TYR A 119 -11.10 -4.02 15.59
N PHE A 120 -11.45 -2.76 15.89
CA PHE A 120 -12.80 -2.34 16.23
C PHE A 120 -13.59 -1.75 15.07
N ASN A 121 -13.04 -1.75 13.84
CA ASN A 121 -13.63 -1.10 12.66
C ASN A 121 -14.07 0.35 12.96
N ILE A 122 -13.23 1.10 13.66
CA ILE A 122 -13.49 2.50 13.97
C ILE A 122 -13.31 3.34 12.69
N GLU A 123 -14.15 4.35 12.56
CA GLU A 123 -14.07 5.32 11.47
C GLU A 123 -13.14 6.47 11.91
N ILE A 124 -12.00 6.60 11.23
CA ILE A 124 -11.01 7.66 11.47
C ILE A 124 -11.11 8.69 10.35
N GLU A 125 -10.98 9.97 10.69
CA GLU A 125 -10.97 11.07 9.73
C GLU A 125 -9.56 11.50 9.27
N LEU A 126 -8.76 10.54 8.80
CA LEU A 126 -7.39 10.77 8.37
C LEU A 126 -7.30 11.18 6.89
N GLN A 127 -6.63 12.28 6.59
CA GLN A 127 -6.44 12.79 5.22
C GLN A 127 -5.10 12.35 4.62
N THR A 128 -4.05 12.32 5.43
CA THR A 128 -2.72 11.90 5.00
C THR A 128 -2.18 10.83 5.93
N LEU A 129 -1.76 9.72 5.34
CA LEU A 129 -1.12 8.61 6.01
C LEU A 129 0.18 8.29 5.30
N ASP A 130 1.30 8.47 5.99
CA ASP A 130 2.59 7.97 5.55
C ASP A 130 3.00 6.77 6.39
N VAL A 131 3.07 5.61 5.74
CA VAL A 131 3.55 4.34 6.30
C VAL A 131 4.61 3.74 5.39
N SER A 132 5.28 4.58 4.60
CA SER A 132 6.38 4.15 3.75
C SER A 132 7.55 3.62 4.58
N HIS A 133 8.44 2.83 3.99
CA HIS A 133 9.61 2.28 4.69
C HIS A 133 9.22 1.51 5.98
N ASN A 134 8.27 0.59 5.83
CA ASN A 134 7.81 -0.31 6.89
C ASN A 134 7.90 -1.76 6.39
N GLN A 135 7.18 -2.68 7.04
CA GLN A 135 7.20 -4.12 6.74
C GLN A 135 5.81 -4.63 6.36
N LEU A 136 4.94 -3.77 5.82
CA LEU A 136 3.56 -4.12 5.49
C LEU A 136 3.52 -5.23 4.44
N GLU A 137 2.75 -6.29 4.70
CA GLU A 137 2.67 -7.44 3.78
C GLU A 137 1.45 -7.42 2.85
N SER A 138 0.38 -6.73 3.27
CA SER A 138 -0.86 -6.65 2.49
C SER A 138 -1.69 -5.41 2.83
N LEU A 139 -2.57 -5.03 1.90
CA LEU A 139 -3.57 -3.99 2.12
C LEU A 139 -4.97 -4.55 1.95
N GLY A 140 -5.90 -4.12 2.81
CA GLY A 140 -7.32 -4.44 2.71
C GLY A 140 -8.23 -3.23 2.96
N PRO A 141 -9.55 -3.39 2.77
CA PRO A 141 -10.52 -2.30 2.93
C PRO A 141 -10.49 -1.60 4.29
N SER A 142 -10.18 -2.34 5.37
CA SER A 142 -10.07 -1.84 6.74
C SER A 142 -8.72 -1.20 7.07
N SER A 143 -7.66 -1.55 6.33
CA SER A 143 -6.30 -1.03 6.51
C SER A 143 -6.18 0.43 6.08
N VAL A 144 -7.06 0.89 5.18
CA VAL A 144 -7.06 2.25 4.63
C VAL A 144 -8.31 2.99 5.12
N PRO A 145 -8.20 4.18 5.74
CA PRO A 145 -9.36 4.97 6.17
C PRO A 145 -10.17 5.52 4.98
N ASN A 146 -11.49 5.65 5.12
CA ASN A 146 -12.37 6.12 4.03
C ASN A 146 -12.17 7.59 3.63
N SER A 147 -11.67 8.38 4.58
CA SER A 147 -11.39 9.81 4.48
C SER A 147 -10.06 10.13 3.78
N ILE A 148 -9.24 9.11 3.47
CA ILE A 148 -7.87 9.30 2.99
C ILE A 148 -7.83 10.07 1.67
N GLU A 149 -6.87 10.98 1.56
CA GLU A 149 -6.54 11.76 0.37
C GLU A 149 -5.16 11.34 -0.18
N LEU A 150 -4.16 11.25 0.70
CA LEU A 150 -2.78 10.90 0.35
C LEU A 150 -2.36 9.68 1.17
N LEU A 151 -2.00 8.60 0.47
CA LEU A 151 -1.54 7.35 1.08
C LEU A 151 -0.14 7.00 0.57
N PHE A 152 0.84 7.03 1.46
CA PHE A 152 2.20 6.60 1.14
C PHE A 152 2.49 5.22 1.73
N VAL A 153 2.60 4.21 0.88
CA VAL A 153 2.83 2.80 1.26
C VAL A 153 4.02 2.19 0.49
N ASN A 154 4.84 3.03 -0.14
CA ASN A 154 6.04 2.60 -0.87
C ASN A 154 7.11 2.03 0.07
N SER A 155 8.06 1.27 -0.48
CA SER A 155 9.18 0.70 0.28
C SER A 155 8.68 -0.17 1.44
N ASN A 156 7.79 -1.10 1.13
CA ASN A 156 7.22 -2.08 2.06
C ASN A 156 7.34 -3.50 1.46
N ASN A 157 6.76 -4.50 2.13
CA ASN A 157 6.76 -5.89 1.67
C ASN A 157 5.41 -6.32 1.06
N ILE A 158 4.64 -5.38 0.49
CA ILE A 158 3.26 -5.64 0.10
C ILE A 158 3.24 -6.62 -1.08
N THR A 159 2.64 -7.79 -0.87
CA THR A 159 2.50 -8.84 -1.89
C THR A 159 1.12 -8.85 -2.53
N ARG A 160 0.10 -8.34 -1.84
CA ARG A 160 -1.30 -8.36 -2.29
C ARG A 160 -2.07 -7.12 -1.84
N ILE A 161 -2.96 -6.67 -2.70
CA ILE A 161 -4.01 -5.69 -2.39
C ILE A 161 -5.34 -6.43 -2.52
N ALA A 162 -6.14 -6.47 -1.45
CA ALA A 162 -7.40 -7.17 -1.47
C ALA A 162 -8.42 -6.46 -2.40
N PRO A 163 -9.32 -7.21 -3.07
CA PRO A 163 -10.42 -6.63 -3.83
C PRO A 163 -11.23 -5.63 -3.00
N GLY A 164 -11.55 -4.48 -3.59
CA GLY A 164 -12.36 -3.46 -2.94
C GLY A 164 -11.64 -2.61 -1.88
N THR A 165 -10.31 -2.73 -1.74
CA THR A 165 -9.51 -1.92 -0.79
C THR A 165 -9.81 -0.41 -0.91
N PHE A 166 -9.96 0.08 -2.14
CA PHE A 166 -10.20 1.50 -2.42
C PHE A 166 -11.65 1.87 -2.75
N SER A 167 -12.60 0.92 -2.71
CA SER A 167 -13.96 1.15 -3.24
C SER A 167 -14.82 2.11 -2.43
N SER A 168 -14.44 2.39 -1.18
CA SER A 168 -15.13 3.35 -0.30
C SER A 168 -14.36 4.67 -0.12
N LYS A 169 -13.24 4.86 -0.84
CA LYS A 169 -12.31 6.00 -0.64
C LYS A 169 -12.68 7.14 -1.57
N THR A 170 -13.58 8.02 -1.12
CA THR A 170 -14.20 9.06 -1.97
C THR A 170 -13.35 10.32 -2.16
N ASN A 171 -12.34 10.50 -1.32
CA ASN A 171 -11.45 11.65 -1.34
C ASN A 171 -10.01 11.31 -1.75
N ILE A 172 -9.75 10.04 -2.09
CA ILE A 172 -8.40 9.60 -2.46
C ILE A 172 -7.91 10.38 -3.66
N HIS A 173 -6.67 10.85 -3.59
CA HIS A 173 -6.01 11.64 -4.61
C HIS A 173 -4.73 10.97 -5.08
N MET A 174 -3.94 10.41 -4.15
CA MET A 174 -2.66 9.78 -4.50
C MET A 174 -2.37 8.56 -3.64
N VAL A 175 -1.85 7.51 -4.27
CA VAL A 175 -1.37 6.28 -3.61
C VAL A 175 0.00 5.88 -4.16
N THR A 176 1.01 5.77 -3.29
CA THR A 176 2.34 5.28 -3.67
C THR A 176 2.54 3.82 -3.27
N LEU A 177 2.53 2.92 -4.26
CA LEU A 177 2.76 1.47 -4.10
C LEU A 177 4.10 1.02 -4.69
N PHE A 178 4.90 1.94 -5.22
CA PHE A 178 6.20 1.60 -5.80
C PHE A 178 7.14 0.98 -4.75
N ASP A 179 8.16 0.25 -5.21
CA ASP A 179 9.14 -0.40 -4.35
C ASP A 179 8.47 -1.31 -3.29
N ASN A 180 7.70 -2.28 -3.78
CA ASN A 180 7.03 -3.30 -2.97
C ASN A 180 7.25 -4.69 -3.60
N LEU A 181 6.52 -5.70 -3.13
CA LEU A 181 6.61 -7.08 -3.61
C LEU A 181 5.37 -7.50 -4.41
N LEU A 182 4.66 -6.55 -5.04
CA LEU A 182 3.46 -6.85 -5.81
C LEU A 182 3.85 -7.64 -7.06
N SER A 183 3.39 -8.88 -7.13
CA SER A 183 3.52 -9.69 -8.35
C SER A 183 2.29 -9.60 -9.25
N LYS A 184 1.11 -9.36 -8.68
CA LYS A 184 -0.15 -9.28 -9.41
C LYS A 184 -1.01 -8.17 -8.82
N ILE A 185 -1.66 -7.40 -9.68
CA ILE A 185 -2.60 -6.35 -9.33
C ILE A 185 -3.88 -6.62 -10.10
N GLU A 186 -4.87 -7.20 -9.42
CA GLU A 186 -6.18 -7.41 -10.01
C GLU A 186 -6.90 -6.08 -10.18
N LEU A 187 -7.65 -5.92 -11.28
CA LEU A 187 -8.34 -4.67 -11.56
C LEU A 187 -9.34 -4.28 -10.46
N ASN A 188 -10.01 -5.27 -9.85
CA ASN A 188 -10.95 -5.10 -8.73
C ASN A 188 -10.28 -4.62 -7.42
N SER A 189 -8.96 -4.78 -7.27
CA SER A 189 -8.22 -4.38 -6.08
C SER A 189 -7.97 -2.88 -6.03
N ILE A 190 -7.94 -2.25 -7.21
CA ILE A 190 -7.78 -0.81 -7.42
C ILE A 190 -9.09 -0.11 -7.84
N ASN A 191 -10.24 -0.78 -7.66
CA ASN A 191 -11.55 -0.17 -7.94
C ASN A 191 -11.82 1.00 -7.00
N LEU A 192 -12.24 2.10 -7.60
CA LEU A 192 -12.64 3.34 -6.94
C LEU A 192 -14.15 3.53 -7.00
N PRO A 193 -14.74 4.32 -6.09
CA PRO A 193 -16.08 4.84 -6.29
C PRO A 193 -16.13 5.68 -7.57
N LEU A 194 -17.33 5.84 -8.16
CA LEU A 194 -17.50 6.71 -9.33
C LEU A 194 -17.05 8.13 -9.01
N ILE A 195 -16.03 8.61 -9.73
CA ILE A 195 -15.40 9.90 -9.48
C ILE A 195 -16.14 10.96 -10.30
N PRO A 196 -16.69 12.01 -9.65
CA PRO A 196 -17.37 13.09 -10.36
C PRO A 196 -16.49 13.79 -11.40
N GLU A 197 -17.10 14.28 -12.49
CA GLU A 197 -16.40 14.96 -13.59
C GLU A 197 -15.63 16.22 -13.17
N ASN A 198 -16.01 16.83 -12.04
CA ASN A 198 -15.36 18.03 -11.50
C ASN A 198 -14.15 17.73 -10.60
N LYS A 199 -13.77 16.46 -10.43
CA LYS A 199 -12.57 16.05 -9.70
C LYS A 199 -11.58 15.40 -10.66
N ASP A 200 -10.30 15.54 -10.38
CA ASP A 200 -9.27 14.76 -11.08
C ASP A 200 -9.33 13.29 -10.68
N LEU A 201 -8.87 12.41 -11.58
CA LEU A 201 -8.73 11.00 -11.26
C LEU A 201 -7.52 10.78 -10.34
N PRO A 202 -7.61 9.88 -9.34
CA PRO A 202 -6.52 9.61 -8.41
C PRO A 202 -5.31 8.99 -9.11
N GLU A 203 -4.13 9.34 -8.60
CA GLU A 203 -2.85 8.92 -9.13
C GLU A 203 -2.29 7.75 -8.33
N PHE A 204 -1.97 6.66 -9.02
CA PHE A 204 -1.37 5.47 -8.44
C PHE A 204 0.03 5.28 -9.03
N TYR A 205 0.99 4.99 -8.16
CA TYR A 205 2.38 4.74 -8.53
C TYR A 205 2.71 3.29 -8.17
N ILE A 206 3.00 2.43 -9.15
CA ILE A 206 3.17 0.98 -8.98
C ILE A 206 4.54 0.46 -9.45
N GLY A 207 5.43 1.36 -9.87
CA GLY A 207 6.75 1.03 -10.40
C GLY A 207 7.61 0.22 -9.41
N ASP A 208 8.75 -0.28 -9.88
CA ASP A 208 9.73 -0.96 -9.02
C ASP A 208 9.14 -2.16 -8.21
N ASN A 209 8.10 -2.80 -8.75
CA ASN A 209 7.50 -4.03 -8.22
C ASN A 209 7.83 -5.23 -9.12
N PRO A 210 7.92 -6.46 -8.56
CA PRO A 210 8.21 -7.68 -9.32
C PRO A 210 6.96 -8.20 -10.07
N ILE A 211 6.37 -7.37 -10.92
CA ILE A 211 5.09 -7.65 -11.60
C ILE A 211 5.24 -8.85 -12.56
N PHE A 212 4.33 -9.81 -12.43
CA PHE A 212 4.19 -10.97 -13.29
C PHE A 212 3.08 -10.73 -14.31
N CYS A 213 3.47 -10.49 -15.55
CA CYS A 213 2.60 -9.99 -16.61
C CYS A 213 1.90 -11.13 -17.36
N ASP A 214 1.01 -11.84 -16.66
CA ASP A 214 0.11 -12.84 -17.26
C ASP A 214 -1.17 -12.21 -17.81
N CYS A 215 -2.10 -13.03 -18.28
CA CYS A 215 -3.34 -12.53 -18.86
C CYS A 215 -4.20 -11.66 -17.92
N HIS A 216 -4.05 -11.80 -16.61
CA HIS A 216 -4.79 -10.97 -15.64
C HIS A 216 -4.22 -9.56 -15.52
N MET A 217 -2.99 -9.33 -15.97
CA MET A 217 -2.33 -8.01 -15.94
C MET A 217 -2.50 -7.22 -17.25
N GLU A 218 -3.16 -7.79 -18.27
CA GLU A 218 -3.32 -7.17 -19.60
C GLU A 218 -4.03 -5.81 -19.54
N TRP A 219 -4.85 -5.58 -18.51
CA TRP A 219 -5.53 -4.31 -18.27
C TRP A 219 -4.57 -3.12 -18.23
N MET A 220 -3.29 -3.32 -17.86
CA MET A 220 -2.29 -2.26 -17.80
C MET A 220 -2.09 -1.56 -19.15
N HIS A 221 -2.18 -2.30 -20.28
CA HIS A 221 -2.14 -1.69 -21.62
C HIS A 221 -3.38 -0.83 -21.92
N ARG A 222 -4.49 -1.12 -21.25
CA ARG A 222 -5.78 -0.43 -21.41
C ARG A 222 -6.05 0.56 -20.29
N VAL A 223 -5.07 0.84 -19.43
CA VAL A 223 -5.30 1.66 -18.22
C VAL A 223 -5.96 3.00 -18.56
N HIS A 224 -5.53 3.66 -19.65
CA HIS A 224 -6.12 4.92 -20.10
C HIS A 224 -7.60 4.79 -20.48
N GLN A 225 -7.98 3.73 -21.20
CA GLN A 225 -9.38 3.47 -21.60
C GLN A 225 -10.25 3.09 -20.39
N ILE A 226 -9.67 2.36 -19.44
CA ILE A 226 -10.35 1.93 -18.22
C ILE A 226 -10.55 3.13 -17.27
N SER A 227 -9.58 4.05 -17.19
CA SER A 227 -9.68 5.30 -16.44
C SER A 227 -10.82 6.20 -16.96
N ASP A 228 -11.21 6.10 -18.25
CA ASP A 228 -12.35 6.84 -18.81
C ASP A 228 -13.68 6.48 -18.15
N LEU A 229 -13.78 5.29 -17.54
CA LEU A 229 -14.96 4.88 -16.75
C LEU A 229 -15.06 5.65 -15.42
N ARG A 230 -14.01 6.39 -15.04
CA ARG A 230 -13.91 7.16 -13.79
C ARG A 230 -14.18 6.32 -12.52
N GLN A 231 -13.84 5.04 -12.58
CA GLN A 231 -13.91 4.08 -11.46
C GLN A 231 -12.56 3.40 -11.19
N HIS A 232 -11.50 3.88 -11.84
CA HIS A 232 -10.14 3.38 -11.71
C HIS A 232 -9.15 4.55 -11.70
N PRO A 233 -8.00 4.38 -11.03
CA PRO A 233 -6.99 5.43 -10.97
C PRO A 233 -6.26 5.60 -12.31
N ARG A 234 -5.48 6.66 -12.42
CA ARG A 234 -4.42 6.78 -13.43
C ARG A 234 -3.14 6.19 -12.86
N VAL A 235 -2.47 5.35 -13.64
CA VAL A 235 -1.14 4.86 -13.27
C VAL A 235 -0.10 5.79 -13.88
N MET A 236 0.74 6.39 -13.03
CA MET A 236 1.58 7.52 -13.42
C MET A 236 3.02 7.13 -13.78
N ASP A 237 3.48 5.95 -13.38
CA ASP A 237 4.88 5.50 -13.46
C ASP A 237 5.05 4.15 -14.18
N LEU A 238 4.25 3.94 -15.23
CA LEU A 238 4.35 2.73 -16.07
C LEU A 238 5.73 2.55 -16.72
N ASP A 239 6.49 3.64 -16.91
CA ASP A 239 7.87 3.62 -17.39
C ASP A 239 8.85 2.94 -16.40
N LYS A 240 8.48 2.85 -15.13
CA LYS A 240 9.23 2.15 -14.08
C LYS A 240 8.75 0.72 -13.82
N VAL A 241 7.74 0.25 -14.55
CA VAL A 241 7.26 -1.12 -14.40
C VAL A 241 8.12 -2.06 -15.24
N THR A 242 8.67 -3.10 -14.60
CA THR A 242 9.28 -4.24 -15.29
C THR A 242 8.36 -5.45 -15.19
N CYS A 243 8.06 -6.05 -16.34
CA CYS A 243 7.24 -7.25 -16.46
C CYS A 243 8.13 -8.50 -16.47
N THR A 244 7.85 -9.44 -15.58
CA THR A 244 8.26 -10.83 -15.78
C THR A 244 7.19 -11.51 -16.61
N LEU A 245 7.53 -11.90 -17.84
CA LEU A 245 6.59 -12.59 -18.73
C LEU A 245 6.54 -14.09 -18.37
N PRO A 246 5.35 -14.70 -18.42
CA PRO A 246 5.21 -16.13 -18.16
C PRO A 246 5.93 -16.98 -19.22
N TYR A 247 5.94 -16.52 -20.48
CA TYR A 247 6.50 -17.22 -21.63
C TYR A 247 7.28 -16.24 -22.50
N PRO A 248 8.55 -15.96 -22.19
CA PRO A 248 9.33 -14.98 -22.92
C PRO A 248 9.74 -15.49 -24.30
N SER A 249 9.72 -14.60 -25.29
CA SER A 249 10.17 -14.92 -26.66
C SER A 249 11.70 -14.94 -26.82
N SER A 250 12.44 -14.61 -25.75
CA SER A 250 13.90 -14.55 -25.70
C SER A 250 14.40 -15.13 -24.37
N GLU A 251 15.71 -15.33 -24.21
CA GLU A 251 16.27 -15.83 -22.93
C GLU A 251 16.02 -14.86 -21.75
N GLU A 252 15.77 -13.57 -22.01
CA GLU A 252 15.40 -12.61 -20.98
C GLU A 252 13.89 -12.69 -20.71
N ASN A 253 13.54 -13.10 -19.49
CA ASN A 253 12.15 -13.18 -19.04
C ASN A 253 11.61 -11.90 -18.41
N ARG A 254 12.44 -10.85 -18.33
CA ARG A 254 12.11 -9.55 -17.75
C ARG A 254 12.33 -8.44 -18.76
N LEU A 255 11.28 -7.67 -19.02
CA LEU A 255 11.31 -6.55 -19.96
C LEU A 255 10.63 -5.32 -19.34
N PRO A 256 11.06 -4.10 -19.68
CA PRO A 256 10.27 -2.90 -19.37
C PRO A 256 8.86 -3.01 -19.94
N PHE A 257 7.83 -2.63 -19.19
CA PHE A 257 6.43 -2.74 -19.61
C PHE A 257 6.16 -2.03 -20.95
N LEU A 258 6.81 -0.89 -21.20
CA LEU A 258 6.67 -0.13 -22.45
C LEU A 258 7.17 -0.89 -23.70
N GLU A 259 7.95 -1.95 -23.53
CA GLU A 259 8.43 -2.81 -24.62
C GLU A 259 7.59 -4.09 -24.79
N THR A 260 6.58 -4.28 -23.95
CA THR A 260 5.69 -5.45 -24.00
C THR A 260 4.51 -5.23 -24.94
N GLU A 261 4.02 -6.31 -25.53
CA GLU A 261 2.84 -6.34 -26.39
C GLU A 261 1.68 -7.04 -25.68
N PRO A 262 0.41 -6.59 -25.83
CA PRO A 262 -0.74 -7.23 -25.19
C PRO A 262 -0.88 -8.73 -25.48
N SER A 263 -0.44 -9.20 -26.65
CA SER A 263 -0.46 -10.61 -27.03
C SER A 263 0.49 -11.50 -26.23
N GLN A 264 1.43 -10.92 -25.47
CA GLN A 264 2.37 -11.65 -24.62
C GLN A 264 1.80 -11.94 -23.22
N PHE A 265 0.70 -11.29 -22.82
CA PHE A 265 0.06 -11.44 -21.52
C PHE A 265 -0.86 -12.66 -21.54
N LEU A 266 -0.29 -13.84 -21.31
CA LEU A 266 -0.96 -15.13 -21.47
C LEU A 266 -1.03 -15.90 -20.16
N CYS A 267 -2.09 -16.69 -19.99
CA CYS A 267 -2.27 -17.57 -18.85
C CYS A 267 -2.01 -19.04 -19.22
N PRO A 268 -1.42 -19.84 -18.31
CA PRO A 268 -1.34 -21.29 -18.46
C PRO A 268 -2.72 -21.93 -18.53
N TYR A 269 -2.89 -22.95 -19.37
CA TYR A 269 -4.05 -23.83 -19.28
C TYR A 269 -3.94 -24.73 -18.04
N THR A 270 -4.81 -24.53 -17.05
CA THR A 270 -4.80 -25.32 -15.80
C THR A 270 -5.78 -26.50 -15.80
N SER A 271 -6.19 -26.99 -16.97
CA SER A 271 -7.18 -28.08 -17.18
C SER A 271 -8.61 -27.80 -16.67
N ARG A 272 -9.39 -27.10 -17.50
CA ARG A 272 -10.80 -27.38 -17.81
C ARG A 272 -11.09 -26.79 -19.18
N CYS A 273 -11.15 -27.62 -20.21
CA CYS A 273 -11.71 -27.19 -21.50
C CYS A 273 -13.24 -27.36 -21.39
N PHE A 274 -14.06 -26.37 -21.73
CA PHE A 274 -14.16 -25.72 -23.05
C PHE A 274 -15.12 -24.50 -23.00
N ALA A 275 -15.30 -23.77 -24.11
CA ALA A 275 -16.68 -23.63 -24.58
C ALA A 275 -16.98 -24.71 -25.64
N LEU A 276 -16.29 -24.75 -26.82
CA LEU A 276 -16.25 -25.92 -27.74
C LEU A 276 -15.07 -26.05 -28.80
N CYS A 277 -13.83 -25.51 -28.70
CA CYS A 277 -12.57 -26.25 -29.11
C CYS A 277 -11.18 -25.63 -28.88
N VAL A 278 -10.21 -26.57 -28.77
CA VAL A 278 -8.77 -26.42 -28.53
C VAL A 278 -7.99 -26.36 -29.84
N CYS A 279 -6.77 -25.89 -29.68
CA CYS A 279 -5.67 -25.95 -30.62
C CYS A 279 -5.42 -27.34 -31.24
N CYS A 280 -4.91 -27.28 -32.47
CA CYS A 280 -4.60 -28.37 -33.40
C CYS A 280 -5.86 -29.07 -33.94
N ALA A 281 -6.47 -28.44 -34.95
CA ALA A 281 -7.50 -29.08 -35.76
C ALA A 281 -7.03 -30.46 -36.27
N PHE A 282 -7.78 -31.53 -35.98
CA PHE A 282 -8.65 -32.17 -36.97
C PHE A 282 -9.55 -33.26 -36.34
N ILE A 283 -10.87 -33.05 -36.47
CA ILE A 283 -12.01 -34.00 -36.46
C ILE A 283 -12.50 -34.55 -35.11
N GLY A 284 -13.70 -34.11 -34.73
CA GLY A 284 -14.66 -34.87 -33.91
C GLY A 284 -14.75 -34.38 -32.47
N CYS A 285 -15.84 -33.66 -32.15
CA CYS A 285 -16.17 -33.21 -30.81
C CYS A 285 -16.36 -34.39 -29.84
N ASP A 286 -15.43 -34.56 -28.90
CA ASP A 286 -15.68 -34.95 -27.51
C ASP A 286 -14.47 -34.52 -26.68
N CYS A 287 -14.73 -33.72 -25.63
CA CYS A 287 -13.74 -32.95 -24.90
C CYS A 287 -12.77 -33.81 -24.07
N GLU A 288 -11.77 -34.39 -24.68
CA GLU A 288 -10.53 -34.83 -24.02
C GLU A 288 -9.35 -34.18 -24.75
N MET A 289 -8.82 -33.10 -24.16
CA MET A 289 -7.77 -32.30 -24.80
C MET A 289 -6.56 -32.19 -23.89
N ALA A 290 -5.58 -33.07 -24.11
CA ALA A 290 -4.22 -32.86 -23.65
C ALA A 290 -3.50 -31.95 -24.65
N CYS A 291 -2.69 -31.01 -24.16
CA CYS A 291 -1.72 -30.34 -25.03
C CYS A 291 -0.80 -31.42 -25.64
N PRO A 292 -0.32 -31.30 -26.90
CA PRO A 292 0.54 -32.32 -27.50
C PRO A 292 1.75 -32.65 -26.60
N ASP A 293 2.23 -33.90 -26.63
CA ASP A 293 3.32 -34.33 -25.77
C ASP A 293 4.57 -33.44 -25.93
N GLY A 294 5.04 -32.86 -24.81
CA GLY A 294 6.16 -31.91 -24.80
C GLY A 294 5.80 -30.49 -25.28
N CYS A 295 4.50 -30.18 -25.37
CA CYS A 295 4.01 -28.84 -25.64
C CYS A 295 3.16 -28.30 -24.48
N SER A 296 3.17 -26.98 -24.34
CA SER A 296 2.39 -26.22 -23.39
C SER A 296 1.40 -25.31 -24.13
N CYS A 297 0.23 -25.10 -23.54
CA CYS A 297 -0.88 -24.37 -24.16
C CYS A 297 -1.22 -23.15 -23.29
N TYR A 298 -1.51 -22.00 -23.90
CA TYR A 298 -1.75 -20.71 -23.23
C TYR A 298 -2.88 -19.90 -23.87
N HIS A 299 -3.56 -19.07 -23.09
CA HIS A 299 -4.64 -18.22 -23.60
C HIS A 299 -4.56 -16.78 -23.06
N ASP A 300 -5.11 -15.84 -23.81
CA ASP A 300 -5.32 -14.47 -23.34
C ASP A 300 -6.56 -14.37 -22.42
N ASN A 301 -6.78 -13.20 -21.80
CA ASN A 301 -7.92 -13.01 -20.90
C ASN A 301 -9.28 -13.14 -21.61
N THR A 302 -9.34 -12.86 -22.91
CA THR A 302 -10.59 -12.97 -23.69
C THR A 302 -10.87 -14.38 -24.21
N TRP A 303 -9.94 -15.33 -24.03
CA TRP A 303 -10.00 -16.68 -24.60
C TRP A 303 -10.11 -16.70 -26.13
N ALA A 304 -9.72 -15.60 -26.80
CA ALA A 304 -9.76 -15.47 -28.25
C ALA A 304 -8.45 -15.93 -28.90
N ILE A 305 -7.34 -15.83 -28.17
CA ILE A 305 -6.01 -16.21 -28.63
C ILE A 305 -5.58 -17.44 -27.85
N ASN A 306 -5.34 -18.54 -28.56
CA ASN A 306 -4.76 -19.76 -28.00
C ASN A 306 -3.39 -19.97 -28.63
N ILE A 307 -2.37 -20.17 -27.81
CA ILE A 307 -0.98 -20.36 -28.23
C ILE A 307 -0.55 -21.75 -27.77
N VAL A 308 0.07 -22.51 -28.68
CA VAL A 308 0.75 -23.78 -28.38
C VAL A 308 2.24 -23.57 -28.56
N ASP A 309 2.99 -23.85 -27.51
CA ASP A 309 4.44 -23.77 -27.49
C ASP A 309 5.03 -25.16 -27.28
N CYS A 310 5.76 -25.65 -28.28
CA CYS A 310 6.44 -26.94 -28.28
C CYS A 310 7.97 -26.80 -28.20
N SER A 311 8.48 -25.62 -27.83
CA SER A 311 9.91 -25.30 -27.89
C SER A 311 10.77 -26.09 -26.90
N GLU A 312 10.20 -26.62 -25.82
CA GLU A 312 10.91 -27.52 -24.89
C GLU A 312 11.35 -28.85 -25.54
N ASN A 313 10.74 -29.26 -26.66
CA ASN A 313 11.15 -30.43 -27.44
C ASN A 313 12.33 -30.17 -28.40
N SER A 314 13.03 -29.03 -28.29
CA SER A 314 14.28 -28.76 -29.05
C SER A 314 15.49 -29.57 -28.55
N THR A 315 15.28 -30.71 -27.88
CA THR A 315 16.28 -31.77 -27.85
C THR A 315 16.11 -32.64 -29.09
N SER A 316 16.94 -32.33 -30.09
CA SER A 316 17.46 -33.22 -31.14
C SER A 316 17.03 -34.68 -31.03
N ILE A 317 16.50 -35.27 -32.10
CA ILE A 317 17.04 -36.47 -32.77
C ILE A 317 16.32 -36.63 -34.13
N VAL A 318 17.14 -36.96 -35.13
CA VAL A 318 16.92 -37.39 -36.53
C VAL A 318 15.58 -38.06 -36.83
#